data_AF-A0A2C9L8B6-F1
#
_entry.id   AF-A0A2C9L8B6-F1
#
_cell.length_a   1.000
_cell.length_b   1.000
_cell.length_c   1.000
_cell.angle_alpha   90.00
_cell.angle_beta   90.00
_cell.angle_gamma   90.00
#
_symmetry.space_group_name_H-M   'P 1'
#
loop_
_entity.id
_entity.type
_entity.pdbx_description
1 polymer ?
#
loop_
_entity_poly.entity_id
_entity_poly.type
_entity_poly.pdbx_seq_one_letter_code
_entity_poly.pdbx_strand_id
1 'polypeptide(L)'
;MRDGKLVMTRGYGEDRRGKTVTSSSQFPISSVSKSLTAVAILQLVQNGQLTLKDKVFGESGILGEISPWDKSKVDPRLADITVNHLLHHSAGWDHSHGPLYDPVLNQFYRRRGVSLKD
;
A
#
# COMPACT_ATOMS: atom_id res chain seq x y z
N MET A 1 -21.15 15.89 4.47
CA MET A 1 -21.04 17.26 3.90
C MET A 1 -22.11 17.39 2.81
N ARG A 2 -22.77 18.53 2.68
CA ARG A 2 -23.65 18.86 1.55
C ARG A 2 -23.49 20.35 1.26
N ASP A 3 -23.23 20.71 0.01
CA ASP A 3 -23.01 22.10 -0.41
C ASP A 3 -21.94 22.81 0.44
N GLY A 4 -20.84 22.11 0.71
CA GLY A 4 -19.73 22.61 1.54
C GLY A 4 -20.00 22.69 3.04
N LYS A 5 -21.20 22.30 3.50
CA LYS A 5 -21.60 22.40 4.92
C LYS A 5 -21.63 21.03 5.61
N LEU A 6 -21.21 21.00 6.87
CA LEU A 6 -21.34 19.81 7.72
C LEU A 6 -22.81 19.64 8.12
N VAL A 7 -23.45 18.58 7.63
CA VAL A 7 -24.87 18.31 7.91
C VAL A 7 -25.05 17.49 9.19
N MET A 8 -24.10 16.60 9.50
CA MET A 8 -24.18 15.73 10.67
C MET A 8 -22.79 15.27 11.10
N THR A 9 -22.57 15.23 12.41
CA THR A 9 -21.44 14.56 13.06
C THR A 9 -21.89 14.06 14.44
N ARG A 10 -21.73 12.77 14.70
CA ARG A 10 -22.10 12.15 15.97
C ARG A 10 -21.30 10.86 16.15
N GLY A 11 -20.86 10.60 17.38
CA GLY A 11 -20.29 9.32 17.78
C GLY A 11 -21.34 8.43 18.44
N TYR A 12 -21.19 7.12 18.32
CA TYR A 12 -22.11 6.12 18.86
C TYR A 12 -21.34 4.97 19.51
N GLY A 13 -21.84 4.49 20.65
CA GLY A 13 -21.24 3.36 21.38
C GLY A 13 -19.92 3.69 22.07
N GLU A 14 -19.16 2.65 22.37
CA GLU A 14 -17.86 2.71 23.04
C GLU A 14 -16.77 2.03 22.20
N ASP A 15 -15.53 2.51 22.32
CA ASP A 15 -14.37 1.90 21.69
C ASP A 15 -13.94 0.62 22.43
N ARG A 16 -12.92 -0.09 21.91
CA ARG A 16 -12.39 -1.33 22.52
C ARG A 16 -11.82 -1.16 23.94
N ARG A 17 -11.66 0.07 24.42
CA ARG A 17 -11.19 0.40 25.77
C ARG A 17 -12.33 0.85 26.68
N GLY A 18 -13.59 0.76 26.21
CA GLY A 18 -14.77 1.24 26.93
C GLY A 18 -14.94 2.76 26.91
N LYS A 19 -14.24 3.49 26.03
CA LYS A 19 -14.40 4.95 25.93
C LYS A 19 -15.55 5.29 24.99
N THR A 20 -16.48 6.13 25.41
CA THR A 20 -17.55 6.66 24.55
C THR A 20 -16.99 7.26 23.26
N VAL A 21 -17.52 6.82 22.12
CA VAL A 21 -17.12 7.32 20.81
C VAL A 21 -17.69 8.72 20.60
N THR A 22 -16.83 9.61 20.11
CA THR A 22 -17.19 10.98 19.73
C THR A 22 -16.78 11.23 18.28
N SER A 23 -17.20 12.35 17.71
CA SER A 23 -16.75 12.80 16.39
C SER A 23 -15.23 13.01 16.29
N SER A 24 -14.53 13.13 17.43
CA SER A 24 -13.08 13.33 17.50
C SER A 24 -12.33 12.06 17.93
N SER A 25 -13.02 10.93 18.08
CA SER A 25 -12.38 9.66 18.44
C SER A 25 -11.46 9.20 17.30
N GLN A 26 -10.24 8.78 17.66
CA GLN A 26 -9.26 8.27 16.70
C GLN A 26 -9.48 6.77 16.46
N PHE A 27 -9.44 6.37 15.19
CA PHE A 27 -9.54 4.98 14.76
C PHE A 27 -8.39 4.63 13.82
N PRO A 28 -7.89 3.38 13.86
CA PRO A 28 -7.05 2.86 12.79
C PRO A 28 -7.83 2.93 11.47
N ILE A 29 -7.29 3.65 10.49
CA ILE A 29 -7.98 3.88 9.21
C ILE A 29 -7.75 2.74 8.20
N SER A 30 -6.80 1.82 8.48
CA SER A 30 -6.50 0.65 7.65
C SER A 30 -6.40 1.03 6.17
N SER A 31 -7.08 0.32 5.26
CA SER A 31 -7.00 0.57 3.81
C SER A 31 -7.43 1.96 3.35
N VAL A 32 -8.09 2.78 4.17
CA VAL A 32 -8.35 4.19 3.84
C VAL A 32 -7.03 4.96 3.67
N SER A 33 -5.94 4.51 4.31
CA SER A 33 -4.60 5.09 4.12
C SER A 33 -4.12 5.06 2.67
N LYS A 34 -4.58 4.09 1.86
CA LYS A 34 -4.20 3.98 0.44
C LYS A 34 -4.58 5.24 -0.35
N SER A 35 -5.73 5.84 -0.05
CA SER A 35 -6.15 7.08 -0.73
C SER A 35 -5.22 8.24 -0.39
N LEU A 36 -4.75 8.34 0.86
CA LEU A 36 -3.74 9.35 1.24
C LEU A 36 -2.41 9.10 0.51
N THR A 37 -1.93 7.86 0.49
CA THR A 37 -0.70 7.48 -0.22
C THR A 37 -0.82 7.74 -1.73
N ALA A 38 -1.97 7.43 -2.34
CA ALA A 38 -2.22 7.70 -3.75
C ALA A 38 -2.15 9.20 -4.06
N VAL A 39 -2.74 10.05 -3.22
CA VAL A 39 -2.63 11.51 -3.37
C VAL A 39 -1.18 11.97 -3.26
N ALA A 40 -0.41 11.45 -2.29
CA ALA A 40 1.01 11.79 -2.17
C ALA A 40 1.81 11.40 -3.43
N ILE A 41 1.58 10.23 -4.01
CA ILE A 41 2.19 9.81 -5.28
C ILE A 41 1.78 10.75 -6.42
N LEU A 42 0.50 11.09 -6.53
CA LEU A 42 0.01 12.00 -7.57
C LEU A 42 0.57 13.42 -7.43
N GLN A 43 0.86 13.88 -6.21
CA GLN A 43 1.59 15.13 -5.99
C GLN A 43 3.03 15.06 -6.53
N LEU A 44 3.74 13.95 -6.33
CA LEU A 44 5.07 13.74 -6.93
C LEU A 44 5.00 13.74 -8.46
N VAL A 45 3.96 13.12 -9.03
CA VAL A 45 3.70 13.15 -10.49
C VAL A 45 3.46 14.57 -10.97
N GLN A 46 2.58 15.31 -10.30
CA GLN A 46 2.27 16.70 -10.64
C GLN A 46 3.51 17.61 -10.58
N ASN A 47 4.42 17.34 -9.65
CA ASN A 47 5.67 18.08 -9.49
C ASN A 47 6.78 17.60 -10.45
N GLY A 48 6.52 16.63 -11.31
CA GLY A 48 7.50 16.08 -12.25
C GLY A 48 8.63 15.27 -11.60
N GLN A 49 8.45 14.84 -10.35
CA GLN A 49 9.46 14.07 -9.60
C GLN A 49 9.46 12.58 -9.95
N LEU A 50 8.33 12.07 -10.47
CA LEU A 50 8.19 10.74 -11.05
C LEU A 50 7.06 10.76 -12.09
N THR A 51 6.94 9.71 -12.90
CA THR A 51 5.84 9.53 -13.83
C THR A 51 5.04 8.26 -13.52
N LEU A 52 3.78 8.22 -13.97
CA LEU A 52 2.95 7.01 -13.86
C LEU A 52 3.53 5.79 -14.60
N LYS A 53 4.44 6.01 -15.55
CA LYS A 53 5.08 4.96 -16.36
C LYS A 53 6.40 4.47 -15.76
N ASP A 54 6.90 5.13 -14.72
CA ASP A 54 8.16 4.75 -14.09
C ASP A 54 8.06 3.33 -13.54
N LYS A 55 9.12 2.56 -13.77
CA LYS A 55 9.25 1.22 -13.20
C LYS A 55 9.46 1.34 -11.70
N VAL A 56 8.78 0.51 -10.92
CA VAL A 56 8.86 0.56 -9.45
C VAL A 56 10.03 -0.28 -8.96
N PHE A 57 10.15 -1.50 -9.47
CA PHE A 57 11.14 -2.47 -9.04
C PHE A 57 12.19 -2.74 -10.13
N GLY A 58 13.23 -3.47 -9.76
CA GLY A 58 14.35 -3.80 -10.64
C GLY A 58 15.45 -2.74 -10.60
N GLU A 59 16.54 -2.99 -11.31
CA GLU A 59 17.76 -2.17 -11.25
C GLU A 59 17.55 -0.71 -11.68
N SER A 60 16.59 -0.47 -12.58
CA SER A 60 16.20 0.87 -13.05
C SER A 60 14.94 1.42 -12.35
N GLY A 61 14.41 0.69 -11.37
CA GLY A 61 13.18 1.06 -10.68
C GLY A 61 13.40 2.14 -9.62
N ILE A 62 12.37 2.96 -9.37
CA ILE A 62 12.42 4.03 -8.36
C ILE A 62 12.57 3.52 -6.93
N LEU A 63 12.28 2.23 -6.69
CA LEU A 63 12.51 1.50 -5.44
C LEU A 63 13.39 0.26 -5.72
N GLY A 64 14.45 0.43 -6.51
CA GLY A 64 15.33 -0.67 -6.94
C GLY A 64 16.07 -1.39 -5.80
N GLU A 65 16.17 -0.77 -4.63
CA GLU A 65 16.67 -1.38 -3.40
C GLU A 65 15.71 -2.43 -2.81
N ILE A 66 14.42 -2.37 -3.16
CA ILE A 66 13.44 -3.35 -2.74
C ILE A 66 13.47 -4.51 -3.72
N SER A 67 14.10 -5.62 -3.32
CA SER A 67 14.22 -6.81 -4.13
C SER A 67 13.63 -8.06 -3.47
N PRO A 68 13.14 -9.03 -4.26
CA PRO A 68 12.88 -10.39 -3.78
C PRO A 68 14.12 -10.97 -3.10
N TRP A 69 13.93 -11.80 -2.09
CA TRP A 69 15.06 -12.46 -1.42
C TRP A 69 15.75 -13.48 -2.34
N ASP A 70 14.99 -14.11 -3.23
CA ASP A 70 15.45 -15.05 -4.24
C ASP A 70 14.92 -14.63 -5.60
N LYS A 71 15.81 -14.03 -6.40
CA LYS A 71 15.49 -13.54 -7.75
C LYS A 71 15.21 -14.69 -8.72
N SER A 72 15.60 -15.93 -8.43
CA SER A 72 15.35 -17.08 -9.31
C SER A 72 13.92 -17.60 -9.21
N LYS A 73 13.19 -17.22 -8.16
CA LYS A 73 11.82 -17.68 -7.86
C LYS A 73 10.75 -16.61 -8.03
N VAL A 74 11.13 -15.40 -8.43
CA VAL A 74 10.20 -14.32 -8.70
C VAL A 74 9.75 -14.32 -10.15
N ASP A 75 8.50 -13.93 -10.40
CA ASP A 75 8.03 -13.66 -11.75
C ASP A 75 8.87 -12.53 -12.37
N PRO A 76 9.51 -12.73 -13.54
CA PRO A 76 10.32 -11.71 -14.19
C PRO A 76 9.52 -10.44 -14.53
N ARG A 77 8.19 -10.53 -14.68
CA ARG A 77 7.29 -9.39 -14.90
C ARG A 77 7.22 -8.44 -13.70
N LEU A 78 7.79 -8.79 -12.55
CA LEU A 78 7.95 -7.87 -11.43
C LEU A 78 8.70 -6.58 -11.86
N ALA A 79 9.74 -6.73 -12.68
CA ALA A 79 10.51 -5.61 -13.20
C ALA A 79 9.70 -4.73 -14.16
N ASP A 80 8.54 -5.20 -14.63
CA ASP A 80 7.68 -4.45 -15.54
C ASP A 80 6.64 -3.58 -14.85
N ILE A 81 6.49 -3.73 -13.55
CA ILE A 81 5.47 -3.03 -12.76
C ILE A 81 5.76 -1.54 -12.75
N THR A 82 4.73 -0.77 -13.11
CA THR A 82 4.76 0.69 -13.12
C THR A 82 4.05 1.26 -11.91
N VAL A 83 4.29 2.54 -11.64
CA VAL A 83 3.54 3.31 -10.63
C VAL A 83 2.03 3.24 -10.92
N ASN A 84 1.63 3.32 -12.20
CA ASN A 84 0.23 3.19 -12.60
C ASN A 84 -0.38 1.83 -12.20
N HIS A 85 0.37 0.73 -12.34
CA HIS A 85 -0.12 -0.58 -11.95
C HIS A 85 -0.40 -0.67 -10.44
N LEU A 86 0.46 -0.05 -9.62
CA LEU A 86 0.27 -0.04 -8.17
C LEU A 86 -0.95 0.79 -7.75
N LEU A 87 -1.12 1.98 -8.32
CA LEU A 87 -2.28 2.85 -8.02
C LEU A 87 -3.62 2.21 -8.37
N HIS A 88 -3.66 1.32 -9.37
CA HIS A 88 -4.87 0.68 -9.87
C HIS A 88 -5.03 -0.78 -9.43
N HIS A 89 -4.20 -1.27 -8.52
CA HIS A 89 -4.23 -2.68 -8.09
C HIS A 89 -4.15 -3.68 -9.27
N SER A 90 -3.41 -3.33 -10.32
CA SER A 90 -3.30 -4.13 -11.55
C SER A 90 -1.92 -4.75 -11.75
N ALA A 91 -1.14 -4.84 -10.68
CA ALA A 91 0.23 -5.35 -10.70
C ALA A 91 0.33 -6.87 -10.50
N GLY A 92 -0.81 -7.56 -10.40
CA GLY A 92 -0.88 -9.03 -10.39
C GLY A 92 -0.93 -9.69 -9.00
N TRP A 93 -0.80 -8.92 -7.91
CA TRP A 93 -1.00 -9.45 -6.57
C TRP A 93 -2.48 -9.70 -6.26
N ASP A 94 -2.72 -10.85 -5.66
CA ASP A 94 -4.01 -11.25 -5.12
C ASP A 94 -3.85 -11.56 -3.63
N HIS A 95 -4.79 -11.10 -2.81
CA HIS A 95 -4.79 -11.37 -1.37
C HIS A 95 -5.07 -12.84 -1.05
N SER A 96 -5.66 -13.59 -1.99
CA SER A 96 -6.05 -14.99 -1.81
C SER A 96 -4.92 -15.98 -2.09
N HIS A 97 -3.85 -15.51 -2.74
CA HIS A 97 -2.62 -16.25 -2.99
C HIS A 97 -1.49 -15.68 -2.12
N GLY A 98 -0.73 -16.56 -1.47
CA GLY A 98 0.31 -16.14 -0.53
C GLY A 98 1.33 -15.21 -1.20
N PRO A 99 1.71 -14.08 -0.59
CA PRO A 99 2.66 -13.11 -1.15
C PRO A 99 4.10 -13.59 -1.01
N LEU A 100 4.32 -14.90 -1.23
CA LEU A 100 5.60 -15.58 -1.09
C LEU A 100 6.64 -15.08 -2.10
N TYR A 101 6.40 -14.04 -2.91
CA TYR A 101 7.44 -13.46 -3.75
C TYR A 101 7.28 -11.93 -3.86
N ASP A 102 6.52 -11.30 -2.94
CA ASP A 102 6.34 -9.85 -2.87
C ASP A 102 7.63 -9.19 -2.37
N PRO A 103 8.32 -8.36 -3.18
CA PRO A 103 9.57 -7.72 -2.80
C PRO A 103 9.44 -6.83 -1.53
N VAL A 104 8.23 -6.35 -1.20
CA VAL A 104 7.97 -5.40 -0.10
C VAL A 104 7.88 -6.10 1.26
N LEU A 105 7.26 -7.28 1.33
CA LEU A 105 6.91 -7.91 2.62
C LEU A 105 7.94 -8.94 3.11
N ASN A 106 8.98 -9.21 2.32
CA ASN A 106 9.99 -10.23 2.61
C ASN A 106 10.68 -10.06 3.96
N GLN A 107 11.14 -8.85 4.27
CA GLN A 107 11.81 -8.58 5.54
C GLN A 107 10.87 -8.78 6.73
N PHE A 108 9.59 -8.43 6.56
CA PHE A 108 8.58 -8.56 7.59
C PHE A 108 8.21 -10.04 7.85
N TYR A 109 8.01 -10.84 6.80
CA TYR A 109 7.74 -12.26 6.92
C TYR A 109 8.90 -13.02 7.56
N ARG A 110 10.14 -12.71 7.18
CA ARG A 110 11.34 -13.31 7.81
C ARG A 110 11.47 -12.99 9.29
N ARG A 111 11.22 -11.73 9.69
CA ARG A 111 11.23 -11.33 11.12
C ARG A 111 10.18 -12.09 11.95
N ARG A 112 9.10 -12.54 11.31
CA ARG A 112 8.05 -13.34 11.96
C ARG A 112 8.32 -14.85 11.94
N GLY A 113 9.51 -15.28 11.50
CA GLY A 113 9.89 -16.69 11.45
C GLY A 113 9.13 -17.48 10.38
N VAL A 114 8.47 -16.80 9.44
CA VAL A 114 7.83 -17.46 8.30
C VAL A 114 8.94 -18.07 7.46
N SER A 115 8.98 -19.40 7.43
CA SER A 115 9.87 -20.14 6.54
C SER A 115 9.28 -20.03 5.14
N LEU A 116 9.86 -19.15 4.34
CA LEU A 116 9.61 -19.03 2.91
C LEU A 116 10.32 -20.22 2.23
N LYS A 117 9.88 -21.44 2.55
CA LYS A 117 10.32 -22.68 1.89
C LYS A 117 9.62 -22.78 0.54
N ASP A 118 10.40 -23.27 -0.42
CA ASP A 118 10.15 -23.48 -1.85
C ASP A 118 8.69 -23.65 -2.29
#